data_AF-A0AAD5LKV8-F1
#
_entry.id   AF-A0AAD5LKV8-F1
#
_cell.length_a   1.000
_cell.length_b   1.000
_cell.length_c   1.000
_cell.angle_alpha   90.00
_cell.angle_beta   90.00
_cell.angle_gamma   90.00
#
_symmetry.space_group_name_H-M   'P 1'
#
loop_
_entity.id
_entity.type
_entity.pdbx_description
1 polymer ?
#
loop_
_entity_poly.entity_id
_entity_poly.type
_entity_poly.pdbx_seq_one_letter_code
_entity_poly.pdbx_strand_id
1 'polypeptide(L)'
;MYTLTVTLHRAEDLPSSDYGFMGIGGKSDPYFVFKVGRVTHKSSVQHSTLNPTWTPPESFTFHVDNPKEQCLEVWSYDWDRFNKDDLLGTRSIPLLSYLDRHGTETIAYDLDVQSEYDNQKRHSVMYLSVELKSNDNADSVLELWENQRYHVVDKWTTKTYLPNDRKRWSSVDDSSVSSDNFTEVEPQVPSGLVAEGWTLDVSQGDANGWLYAVSFQGPWQKSEFTLATARRRKWINRCTRAKAST
;
A
#
# COMPACT_ATOMS: atom_id res chain seq x y z
N MET A 1 4.41 9.75 1.39
CA MET A 1 2.99 10.06 1.12
C MET A 1 2.62 9.34 -0.17
N TYR A 2 1.43 8.74 -0.26
CA TYR A 2 0.98 7.98 -1.43
C TYR A 2 -0.26 8.64 -2.05
N THR A 3 -0.48 8.40 -3.34
CA THR A 3 -1.73 8.67 -4.04
C THR A 3 -2.36 7.34 -4.41
N LEU A 4 -3.58 7.14 -3.93
CA LEU A 4 -4.44 6.03 -4.30
C LEU A 4 -5.44 6.52 -5.36
N THR A 5 -5.47 5.87 -6.51
CA THR A 5 -6.50 6.05 -7.54
C THR A 5 -7.37 4.80 -7.58
N VAL A 6 -8.67 5.00 -7.39
CA VAL A 6 -9.70 3.96 -7.45
C VAL A 6 -10.58 4.23 -8.65
N THR A 7 -10.64 3.30 -9.59
CA THR A 7 -11.50 3.41 -10.77
C THR A 7 -12.62 2.38 -10.68
N LEU A 8 -13.87 2.85 -10.61
CA LEU A 8 -15.08 2.04 -10.60
C LEU A 8 -15.55 1.77 -12.03
N HIS A 9 -15.65 0.49 -12.39
CA HIS A 9 -16.09 0.08 -13.73
C HIS A 9 -17.55 -0.37 -13.73
N ARG A 10 -17.90 -1.30 -12.86
CA ARG A 10 -19.23 -1.95 -12.83
C ARG A 10 -19.44 -2.75 -11.54
N ALA A 11 -20.67 -3.15 -11.29
CA ALA A 11 -21.01 -4.16 -10.30
C ALA A 11 -22.01 -5.16 -10.89
N GLU A 12 -22.13 -6.32 -10.26
CA GLU A 12 -23.03 -7.40 -10.66
C GLU A 12 -23.82 -7.93 -9.47
N ASP A 13 -25.02 -8.42 -9.78
CA ASP A 13 -25.91 -9.14 -8.88
C ASP A 13 -26.20 -8.41 -7.55
N LEU A 14 -26.36 -7.09 -7.59
CA LEU A 14 -26.72 -6.31 -6.40
C LEU A 14 -28.13 -6.68 -5.89
N PRO A 15 -28.41 -6.51 -4.58
CA PRO A 15 -29.75 -6.67 -4.05
C PRO A 15 -30.72 -5.66 -4.65
N SER A 16 -31.99 -6.05 -4.76
CA SER A 16 -33.09 -5.13 -5.06
C SER A 16 -33.62 -4.56 -3.76
N SER A 17 -33.58 -3.22 -3.60
CA SER A 17 -34.26 -2.55 -2.48
C SER A 17 -35.66 -2.06 -2.86
N ASP A 18 -35.86 -1.53 -4.07
CA ASP A 18 -37.20 -1.09 -4.48
C ASP A 18 -38.13 -2.30 -4.63
N TYR A 19 -39.12 -2.42 -3.75
CA TYR A 19 -40.23 -3.35 -3.97
C TYR A 19 -41.21 -2.71 -4.95
N GLY A 20 -41.26 -3.21 -6.19
CA GLY A 20 -42.25 -2.79 -7.16
C GLY A 20 -43.68 -2.93 -6.60
N PHE A 21 -44.56 -2.00 -6.98
CA PHE A 21 -45.99 -2.02 -6.63
C PHE A 21 -46.60 -3.37 -7.06
N MET A 22 -46.82 -4.29 -6.10
CA MET A 22 -47.25 -5.72 -6.20
C MET A 22 -46.24 -6.81 -5.79
N GLY A 23 -45.03 -6.48 -5.32
CA GLY A 23 -44.12 -7.50 -4.76
C GLY A 23 -43.49 -8.44 -5.79
N ILE A 24 -43.46 -8.04 -7.06
CA ILE A 24 -42.67 -8.67 -8.12
C ILE A 24 -41.38 -7.87 -8.25
N GLY A 25 -40.24 -8.54 -8.16
CA GLY A 25 -38.91 -7.98 -7.87
C GLY A 25 -38.59 -6.67 -8.60
N GLY A 26 -38.18 -5.66 -7.83
CA GLY A 26 -37.71 -4.41 -8.41
C GLY A 26 -36.23 -4.45 -8.75
N LYS A 27 -35.71 -3.27 -9.01
CA LYS A 27 -34.30 -3.02 -9.23
C LYS A 27 -33.85 -2.00 -8.19
N SER A 28 -32.59 -1.63 -8.23
CA SER A 28 -32.07 -0.53 -7.44
C SER A 28 -31.56 0.57 -8.36
N ASP A 29 -31.32 1.73 -7.77
CA ASP A 29 -30.58 2.85 -8.29
C ASP A 29 -29.18 2.91 -7.61
N PRO A 30 -28.28 1.93 -7.87
CA PRO A 30 -27.05 1.80 -7.11
C PRO A 30 -26.04 2.93 -7.33
N TYR A 31 -25.34 3.27 -6.25
CA TYR A 31 -24.10 4.04 -6.26
C TYR A 31 -23.13 3.54 -5.19
N PHE A 32 -21.86 3.93 -5.31
CA PHE A 32 -20.80 3.53 -4.39
C PHE A 32 -20.21 4.74 -3.66
N VAL A 33 -19.89 4.54 -2.39
CA VAL A 33 -19.15 5.47 -1.53
C VAL A 33 -17.80 4.84 -1.21
N PHE A 34 -16.75 5.60 -1.46
CA PHE A 34 -15.37 5.20 -1.21
C PHE A 34 -14.76 6.09 -0.14
N LYS A 35 -14.10 5.51 0.87
CA LYS A 35 -13.47 6.27 1.95
C LYS A 35 -12.09 5.74 2.28
N VAL A 36 -11.16 6.67 2.49
CA VAL A 36 -9.86 6.39 3.10
C VAL A 36 -9.60 7.41 4.19
N GLY A 37 -9.45 6.96 5.43
CA GLY A 37 -9.27 7.84 6.58
C GLY A 37 -10.43 8.84 6.74
N ARG A 38 -10.16 10.12 6.43
CA ARG A 38 -11.15 11.22 6.55
C ARG A 38 -11.75 11.66 5.21
N VAL A 39 -11.24 11.16 4.08
CA VAL A 39 -11.68 11.58 2.75
C VAL A 39 -12.71 10.57 2.24
N THR A 40 -13.83 11.08 1.73
CA THR A 40 -14.93 10.29 1.17
C THR A 40 -15.27 10.81 -0.22
N HIS A 41 -15.47 9.91 -1.17
CA HIS A 41 -15.99 10.17 -2.52
C HIS A 41 -17.25 9.34 -2.77
N LYS A 42 -18.13 9.83 -3.65
CA LYS A 42 -19.38 9.15 -4.05
C LYS A 42 -19.44 9.11 -5.59
N SER A 43 -19.83 7.97 -6.15
CA SER A 43 -20.03 7.80 -7.60
C SER A 43 -21.35 8.41 -8.07
N SER A 44 -21.52 8.53 -9.39
CA SER A 44 -22.86 8.72 -9.95
C SER A 44 -23.78 7.53 -9.64
N VAL A 45 -25.08 7.82 -9.62
CA VAL A 45 -26.17 6.85 -9.47
C VAL A 45 -26.47 6.22 -10.83
N GLN A 46 -26.61 4.90 -10.85
CA GLN A 46 -27.03 4.15 -12.03
C GLN A 46 -28.45 3.68 -11.85
N HIS A 47 -29.39 4.21 -12.62
CA HIS A 47 -30.81 3.98 -12.36
C HIS A 47 -31.31 2.61 -12.85
N SER A 48 -32.18 2.00 -12.06
CA SER A 48 -32.99 0.82 -12.38
C SER A 48 -32.14 -0.32 -12.94
N THR A 49 -31.12 -0.74 -12.17
CA THR A 49 -30.23 -1.83 -12.51
C THR A 49 -29.65 -2.52 -11.26
N LEU A 50 -29.52 -3.84 -11.33
CA LEU A 50 -28.76 -4.63 -10.35
C LEU A 50 -27.33 -4.95 -10.84
N ASN A 51 -27.02 -4.54 -12.07
CA ASN A 51 -25.73 -4.75 -12.73
C ASN A 51 -25.24 -3.43 -13.33
N PRO A 52 -24.97 -2.41 -12.50
CA PRO A 52 -24.58 -1.09 -12.98
C PRO A 52 -23.25 -1.12 -13.70
N THR A 53 -23.10 -0.28 -14.73
CA THR A 53 -21.83 -0.07 -15.45
C THR A 53 -21.62 1.43 -15.65
N TRP A 54 -20.46 1.93 -15.25
CA TRP A 54 -20.06 3.33 -15.44
C TRP A 54 -19.28 3.46 -16.74
N THR A 55 -19.82 4.22 -17.70
CA THR A 55 -19.19 4.43 -19.02
C THR A 55 -19.11 5.93 -19.34
N PRO A 56 -17.91 6.54 -19.33
CA PRO A 56 -16.62 5.93 -18.98
C PRO A 56 -16.54 5.55 -17.48
N PRO A 57 -15.60 4.67 -17.08
CA PRO A 57 -15.35 4.35 -15.68
C PRO A 57 -15.06 5.62 -14.86
N GLU A 58 -15.57 5.68 -13.63
CA GLU A 58 -15.36 6.82 -12.74
C GLU A 58 -14.13 6.63 -11.87
N SER A 59 -13.30 7.66 -11.73
CA SER A 59 -12.04 7.59 -10.96
C SER A 59 -12.02 8.56 -9.79
N PHE A 60 -11.53 8.08 -8.65
CA PHE A 60 -11.46 8.80 -7.39
C PHE A 60 -10.04 8.75 -6.84
N THR A 61 -9.55 9.89 -6.36
CA THR A 61 -8.18 10.02 -5.87
C THR A 61 -8.16 10.34 -4.38
N PHE A 62 -7.29 9.65 -3.65
CA PHE A 62 -7.06 9.83 -2.22
C PHE A 62 -5.57 10.04 -1.95
N HIS A 63 -5.27 10.86 -0.94
CA HIS A 63 -3.94 10.94 -0.36
C HIS A 63 -3.86 10.02 0.85
N VAL A 64 -2.84 9.16 0.87
CA VAL A 64 -2.67 8.10 1.88
C VAL A 64 -1.32 8.27 2.57
N ASP A 65 -1.34 8.42 3.88
CA ASP A 65 -0.13 8.66 4.67
C ASP A 65 0.57 7.35 5.04
N ASN A 66 -0.20 6.37 5.51
CA ASN A 66 0.30 5.06 5.93
C ASN A 66 -0.51 3.92 5.31
N PRO A 67 -0.23 3.51 4.06
CA PRO A 67 -0.95 2.42 3.39
C PRO A 67 -0.80 1.06 4.09
N LYS A 68 0.16 0.89 5.01
CA LYS A 68 0.33 -0.35 5.77
C LYS A 68 -0.75 -0.53 6.86
N GLU A 69 -1.38 0.55 7.28
CA GLU A 69 -2.35 0.59 8.38
C GLU A 69 -3.74 1.09 7.93
N GLN A 70 -3.92 1.41 6.66
CA GLN A 70 -5.15 1.98 6.12
C GLN A 70 -5.83 1.03 5.11
N CYS A 71 -7.17 1.09 5.09
CA CYS A 71 -8.01 0.39 4.11
C CYS A 71 -8.75 1.40 3.23
N LEU A 72 -9.10 0.96 2.02
CA LEU A 72 -10.19 1.52 1.24
C LEU A 72 -11.49 0.89 1.73
N GLU A 73 -12.33 1.70 2.36
CA GLU A 73 -13.67 1.31 2.79
C GLU A 73 -14.68 1.65 1.69
N VAL A 74 -15.59 0.71 1.43
CA VAL A 74 -16.56 0.80 0.35
C VAL A 74 -17.95 0.47 0.87
N TRP A 75 -18.93 1.27 0.46
CA TRP A 75 -20.36 1.01 0.67
C TRP A 75 -21.10 1.14 -0.65
N SER A 76 -21.95 0.18 -0.96
CA SER A 76 -22.92 0.28 -2.06
C SER A 76 -24.28 0.63 -1.49
N TYR A 77 -24.94 1.64 -2.06
CA TYR A 77 -26.25 2.12 -1.63
C TYR A 77 -27.25 2.06 -2.78
N ASP A 78 -28.52 1.94 -2.44
CA ASP A 78 -29.66 2.24 -3.31
C ASP A 78 -30.07 3.70 -3.11
N TRP A 79 -30.17 4.48 -4.17
CA TRP A 79 -30.59 5.87 -4.06
C TRP A 79 -32.10 6.00 -4.02
N ASP A 80 -32.62 6.67 -3.00
CA ASP A 80 -34.04 6.91 -2.83
C ASP A 80 -34.39 8.39 -2.97
N ARG A 81 -35.39 8.71 -3.78
CA ARG A 81 -35.81 10.11 -3.99
C ARG A 81 -36.44 10.74 -2.75
N PHE A 82 -37.19 9.96 -1.98
CA PHE A 82 -38.05 10.45 -0.90
C PHE A 82 -37.71 9.87 0.48
N ASN A 83 -36.84 8.86 0.53
CA ASN A 83 -36.43 8.17 1.75
C ASN A 83 -34.91 8.28 1.93
N LYS A 84 -34.41 7.71 3.02
CA LYS A 84 -32.97 7.55 3.22
C LYS A 84 -32.50 6.39 2.35
N ASP A 85 -31.43 6.61 1.60
CA ASP A 85 -30.75 5.58 0.80
C ASP A 85 -30.46 4.30 1.60
N ASP A 86 -30.84 3.16 1.03
CA ASP A 86 -30.66 1.84 1.64
C ASP A 86 -29.23 1.32 1.42
N LEU A 87 -28.59 0.81 2.47
CA LEU A 87 -27.27 0.20 2.35
C LEU A 87 -27.42 -1.21 1.76
N LEU A 88 -26.86 -1.46 0.59
CA LEU A 88 -26.93 -2.76 -0.08
C LEU A 88 -25.81 -3.72 0.39
N GLY A 89 -24.63 -3.18 0.64
CA GLY A 89 -23.45 -3.98 0.96
C GLY A 89 -22.20 -3.16 1.20
N THR A 90 -21.17 -3.81 1.74
CA THR A 90 -19.91 -3.16 2.14
C THR A 90 -18.68 -3.97 1.72
N ARG A 91 -17.51 -3.32 1.71
CA ARG A 91 -16.23 -4.01 1.57
C ARG A 91 -15.10 -3.19 2.17
N SER A 92 -14.20 -3.82 2.92
CA SER A 92 -12.92 -3.23 3.34
C SER A 92 -11.76 -3.86 2.56
N ILE A 93 -10.92 -3.03 1.94
CA ILE A 93 -9.80 -3.47 1.09
C ILE A 93 -8.47 -2.93 1.67
N PRO A 94 -7.62 -3.78 2.27
CA PRO A 94 -6.33 -3.35 2.82
C PRO A 94 -5.37 -2.81 1.77
N LEU A 95 -4.89 -1.58 1.96
CA LEU A 95 -4.00 -0.91 1.00
C LEU A 95 -2.59 -1.52 0.95
N LEU A 96 -2.18 -2.24 2.00
CA LEU A 96 -0.91 -2.97 2.07
C LEU A 96 -0.69 -3.87 0.84
N SER A 97 -1.76 -4.51 0.36
CA SER A 97 -1.71 -5.44 -0.78
C SER A 97 -1.41 -4.77 -2.13
N TYR A 98 -1.41 -3.43 -2.18
CA TYR A 98 -1.14 -2.64 -3.39
C TYR A 98 0.22 -1.95 -3.38
N LEU A 99 1.02 -2.12 -2.32
CA LEU A 99 2.35 -1.49 -2.26
C LEU A 99 3.31 -2.01 -3.33
N ASP A 100 3.28 -3.31 -3.59
CA ASP A 100 4.17 -3.98 -4.54
C ASP A 100 3.47 -4.34 -5.86
N ARG A 101 2.21 -3.93 -6.04
CA ARG A 101 1.43 -4.28 -7.22
C ARG A 101 1.66 -3.25 -8.33
N HIS A 102 2.25 -3.69 -9.42
CA HIS A 102 2.43 -2.88 -10.61
C HIS A 102 1.35 -3.20 -11.64
N GLY A 103 0.36 -2.31 -11.81
CA GLY A 103 -0.65 -2.43 -12.87
C GLY A 103 -2.01 -1.84 -12.52
N THR A 104 -2.81 -1.55 -13.55
CA THR A 104 -4.16 -0.97 -13.45
C THR A 104 -5.26 -2.00 -13.78
N GLU A 105 -4.98 -3.28 -13.53
CA GLU A 105 -5.92 -4.37 -13.80
C GLU A 105 -7.24 -4.17 -13.06
N THR A 106 -8.33 -4.54 -13.73
CA THR A 106 -9.65 -4.60 -13.10
C THR A 106 -9.75 -5.88 -12.27
N ILE A 107 -10.06 -5.72 -10.98
CA ILE A 107 -10.18 -6.79 -9.99
C ILE A 107 -11.63 -6.86 -9.52
N ALA A 108 -12.12 -8.08 -9.32
CA ALA A 108 -13.42 -8.37 -8.72
C ALA A 108 -13.31 -8.41 -7.19
N TYR A 109 -14.24 -7.77 -6.49
CA TYR A 109 -14.37 -7.78 -5.05
C TYR A 109 -15.80 -8.16 -4.65
N ASP A 110 -15.93 -9.24 -3.90
CA ASP A 110 -17.22 -9.61 -3.30
C ASP A 110 -17.65 -8.54 -2.29
N LEU A 111 -18.93 -8.17 -2.31
CA LEU A 111 -19.52 -7.30 -1.32
C LEU A 111 -20.14 -8.12 -0.19
N ASP A 112 -19.93 -7.66 1.04
CA ASP A 112 -20.65 -8.15 2.22
C ASP A 112 -22.07 -7.56 2.17
N VAL A 113 -23.00 -8.32 1.60
CA VAL A 113 -24.41 -7.93 1.45
C VAL A 113 -25.07 -7.79 2.82
N GLN A 114 -25.92 -6.77 3.00
CA GLN A 114 -26.63 -6.59 4.26
C GLN A 114 -27.62 -7.74 4.52
N SER A 115 -27.75 -8.15 5.78
CA SER A 115 -28.54 -9.32 6.19
C SER A 115 -30.03 -9.22 5.83
N GLU A 116 -30.53 -8.00 5.64
CA GLU A 116 -31.91 -7.73 5.20
C GLU A 116 -32.20 -8.32 3.81
N TYR A 117 -31.16 -8.56 3.00
CA TYR A 117 -31.26 -9.13 1.65
C TYR A 117 -30.83 -10.61 1.57
N ASP A 118 -30.56 -11.29 2.70
CA ASP A 118 -30.08 -12.69 2.70
C ASP A 118 -31.03 -13.64 1.97
N ASN A 119 -32.33 -13.36 2.01
CA ASN A 119 -33.35 -14.15 1.32
C ASN A 119 -33.22 -14.09 -0.22
N GLN A 120 -32.60 -13.04 -0.76
CA GLN A 120 -32.36 -12.86 -2.19
C GLN A 120 -31.19 -13.72 -2.69
N LYS A 121 -30.32 -14.21 -1.78
CA LYS A 121 -29.17 -15.09 -2.09
C LYS A 121 -28.27 -14.52 -3.18
N ARG A 122 -27.98 -13.22 -3.08
CA ARG A 122 -27.16 -12.47 -4.04
C ARG A 122 -25.67 -12.73 -3.83
N HIS A 123 -24.94 -12.83 -4.94
CA HIS A 123 -23.49 -12.88 -4.98
C HIS A 123 -22.97 -11.57 -5.58
N SER A 124 -23.15 -10.49 -4.82
CA SER A 124 -22.81 -9.14 -5.26
C SER A 124 -21.31 -8.95 -5.44
N VAL A 125 -20.88 -8.54 -6.63
CA VAL A 125 -19.47 -8.31 -6.96
C VAL A 125 -19.26 -6.92 -7.55
N MET A 126 -18.25 -6.20 -7.06
CA MET A 126 -17.81 -4.91 -7.59
C MET A 126 -16.49 -5.05 -8.33
N TYR A 127 -16.33 -4.35 -9.45
CA TYR A 127 -15.13 -4.40 -10.29
C TYR A 127 -14.40 -3.06 -10.27
N LEU A 128 -13.19 -3.05 -9.68
CA LEU A 128 -12.36 -1.85 -9.53
C LEU A 128 -10.97 -2.05 -10.15
N SER A 129 -10.41 -0.98 -10.71
CA SER A 129 -8.95 -0.86 -10.81
C SER A 129 -8.46 -0.04 -9.63
N VAL A 130 -7.45 -0.54 -8.91
CA VAL A 130 -6.88 0.13 -7.72
C VAL A 130 -5.39 0.30 -7.94
N GLU A 131 -4.94 1.56 -7.99
CA GLU A 131 -3.55 1.92 -8.20
C GLU A 131 -3.05 2.74 -7.01
N LEU A 132 -2.01 2.25 -6.33
CA LEU A 132 -1.35 2.96 -5.25
C LEU A 132 0.05 3.37 -5.70
N LYS A 133 0.28 4.68 -5.82
CA LYS A 133 1.57 5.24 -6.20
C LYS A 133 2.18 5.98 -5.03
N SER A 134 3.47 5.80 -4.80
CA SER A 134 4.21 6.71 -3.93
C SER A 134 4.22 8.10 -4.58
N ASN A 135 3.92 9.15 -3.81
CA ASN A 135 4.08 10.55 -4.26
C ASN A 135 5.53 10.98 -4.27
N ASP A 136 6.41 10.15 -3.72
CA ASP A 136 7.81 10.28 -4.03
C ASP A 136 7.96 9.79 -5.48
N ASN A 137 8.34 10.69 -6.39
CA ASN A 137 8.44 10.46 -7.85
C ASN A 137 9.33 9.27 -8.27
N ALA A 138 9.90 8.51 -7.33
CA ALA A 138 10.66 7.30 -7.53
C ALA A 138 9.77 6.17 -8.06
N ASP A 139 10.03 5.73 -9.29
CA ASP A 139 9.44 4.51 -9.88
C ASP A 139 9.89 3.25 -9.11
N SER A 140 11.06 3.30 -8.46
CA SER A 140 11.58 2.24 -7.59
C SER A 140 12.51 2.82 -6.52
N VAL A 141 12.66 2.13 -5.39
CA VAL A 141 13.61 2.49 -4.33
C VAL A 141 14.53 1.32 -4.07
N LEU A 142 15.82 1.53 -4.31
CA LEU A 142 16.86 0.61 -3.91
C LEU A 142 17.19 0.84 -2.45
N GLU A 143 17.48 -0.22 -1.71
CA GLU A 143 17.79 -0.13 -0.28
C GLU A 143 19.05 -0.92 0.06
N LEU A 144 19.79 -0.46 1.08
CA LEU A 144 20.99 -1.12 1.58
C LEU A 144 21.23 -0.83 3.07
N TRP A 145 21.86 -1.75 3.80
CA TRP A 145 22.25 -1.54 5.20
C TRP A 145 23.72 -1.15 5.34
N GLU A 146 23.99 -0.10 6.12
CA GLU A 146 25.30 0.15 6.69
C GLU A 146 25.37 -0.43 8.11
N ASN A 147 26.42 -1.19 8.41
CA ASN A 147 26.60 -1.97 9.62
C ASN A 147 27.87 -1.54 10.36
N GLN A 148 27.81 -1.50 11.69
CA GLN A 148 28.97 -1.29 12.54
C GLN A 148 28.92 -2.19 13.78
N ARG A 149 30.12 -2.59 14.23
CA ARG A 149 30.35 -3.35 15.45
C ARG A 149 30.86 -2.41 16.53
N TYR A 150 30.37 -2.58 17.76
CA TYR A 150 31.00 -1.97 18.92
C TYR A 150 32.26 -2.75 19.30
N HIS A 151 33.38 -2.04 19.34
CA HIS A 151 34.63 -2.50 19.91
C HIS A 151 34.99 -1.60 21.11
N VAL A 152 35.59 -2.17 22.16
CA VAL A 152 35.82 -1.43 23.43
C VAL A 152 36.72 -0.21 23.21
N VAL A 153 37.72 -0.34 22.32
CA VAL A 153 38.70 0.71 22.00
C VAL A 153 38.19 1.61 20.87
N ASP A 154 37.84 1.04 19.72
CA ASP A 154 37.46 1.81 18.52
C ASP A 154 36.01 2.30 18.53
N LYS A 155 35.24 1.95 19.57
CA LYS A 155 33.79 2.18 19.64
C LYS A 155 33.10 1.56 18.41
N TRP A 156 32.12 2.24 17.84
CA TRP A 156 31.44 1.78 16.64
C TRP A 156 32.37 1.82 15.42
N THR A 157 32.77 0.65 14.94
CA THR A 157 33.83 0.47 13.94
C THR A 157 33.45 -0.51 12.84
N THR A 158 34.18 -0.43 11.73
CA THR A 158 34.14 -1.35 10.58
C THR A 158 35.49 -2.04 10.37
N LYS A 159 36.42 -1.94 11.32
CA LYS A 159 37.78 -2.49 11.20
C LYS A 159 37.93 -3.86 11.84
N THR A 160 37.06 -4.18 12.80
CA THR A 160 37.16 -5.37 13.64
C THR A 160 35.83 -6.10 13.57
N TYR A 161 35.86 -7.32 13.04
CA TYR A 161 34.71 -8.19 12.88
C TYR A 161 34.94 -9.52 13.58
N LEU A 162 33.92 -10.04 14.25
CA LEU A 162 33.82 -11.42 14.68
C LEU A 162 33.53 -12.32 13.47
N PRO A 163 33.83 -13.63 13.54
CA PRO A 163 33.70 -14.55 12.41
C PRO A 163 32.32 -14.59 11.71
N ASN A 164 31.25 -14.20 12.39
CA ASN A 164 29.88 -14.20 11.87
C ASN A 164 29.24 -12.79 11.82
N ASP A 165 30.05 -11.75 11.97
CA ASP A 165 29.55 -10.39 11.84
C ASP A 165 29.26 -10.06 10.38
N ARG A 166 28.22 -9.27 10.17
CA ARG A 166 28.00 -8.63 8.87
C ARG A 166 29.08 -7.56 8.65
N LYS A 167 29.61 -7.53 7.44
CA LYS A 167 30.52 -6.48 6.97
C LYS A 167 29.81 -5.14 6.86
N ARG A 168 30.57 -4.07 6.61
CA ARG A 168 30.05 -2.69 6.60
C ARG A 168 28.79 -2.53 5.78
N TRP A 169 28.67 -3.20 4.65
CA TRP A 169 27.52 -3.10 3.75
C TRP A 169 26.85 -4.45 3.59
N SER A 170 25.52 -4.50 3.65
CA SER A 170 24.76 -5.73 3.40
C SER A 170 23.44 -5.44 2.70
N SER A 171 22.93 -6.42 1.95
CA SER A 171 21.60 -6.37 1.35
C SER A 171 20.49 -6.29 2.40
N VAL A 172 19.31 -5.80 1.99
CA VAL A 172 18.17 -5.57 2.90
C VAL A 172 17.36 -6.81 3.22
N ASP A 173 17.44 -7.84 2.39
CA ASP A 173 16.76 -9.12 2.55
C ASP A 173 17.26 -9.97 3.74
N ASP A 174 18.12 -9.41 4.58
CA ASP A 174 18.78 -10.08 5.71
C ASP A 174 19.51 -11.39 5.31
N SER A 175 19.83 -11.55 4.02
CA SER A 175 20.72 -12.61 3.57
C SER A 175 22.12 -12.42 4.16
N SER A 176 22.92 -13.48 4.21
CA SER A 176 24.29 -13.43 4.73
C SER A 176 25.27 -12.68 3.82
N VAL A 177 24.79 -12.05 2.76
CA VAL A 177 25.61 -11.33 1.78
C VAL A 177 26.01 -9.98 2.36
N SER A 178 27.30 -9.82 2.66
CA SER A 178 27.86 -8.56 3.14
C SER A 178 29.29 -8.35 2.64
N SER A 179 29.67 -7.10 2.41
CA SER A 179 31.02 -6.71 2.01
C SER A 179 31.44 -5.40 2.68
N ASP A 180 32.75 -5.18 2.77
CA ASP A 180 33.30 -3.86 3.13
C ASP A 180 33.30 -2.90 1.94
N ASN A 181 33.13 -3.43 0.73
CA ASN A 181 33.00 -2.68 -0.51
C ASN A 181 31.52 -2.51 -0.89
N PHE A 182 31.10 -1.26 -1.06
CA PHE A 182 29.71 -0.91 -1.36
C PHE A 182 29.21 -1.53 -2.67
N THR A 183 30.03 -1.51 -3.72
CA THR A 183 29.66 -1.95 -5.07
C THR A 183 29.46 -3.46 -5.18
N GLU A 184 29.96 -4.24 -4.22
CA GLU A 184 29.80 -5.70 -4.20
C GLU A 184 28.43 -6.14 -3.70
N VAL A 185 27.70 -5.23 -3.04
CA VAL A 185 26.40 -5.51 -2.43
C VAL A 185 25.32 -4.52 -2.85
N GLU A 186 25.66 -3.47 -3.61
CA GLU A 186 24.67 -2.53 -4.12
C GLU A 186 23.72 -3.22 -5.10
N PRO A 187 22.40 -3.07 -4.90
CA PRO A 187 21.43 -3.63 -5.82
C PRO A 187 21.51 -2.90 -7.17
N GLN A 188 21.25 -3.64 -8.24
CA GLN A 188 21.29 -3.09 -9.60
C GLN A 188 20.09 -2.17 -9.84
N VAL A 189 20.34 -1.04 -10.50
CA VAL A 189 19.27 -0.14 -10.94
C VAL A 189 18.37 -0.88 -11.93
N PRO A 190 17.04 -0.91 -11.71
CA PRO A 190 16.12 -1.56 -12.63
C PRO A 190 16.23 -0.98 -14.04
N SER A 191 16.10 -1.86 -15.04
CA SER A 191 16.20 -1.46 -16.45
C SER A 191 15.25 -0.32 -16.79
N GLY A 192 15.77 0.75 -17.40
CA GLY A 192 15.00 1.93 -17.82
C GLY A 192 14.83 3.00 -16.74
N LEU A 193 15.39 2.81 -15.54
CA LEU A 193 15.42 3.83 -14.49
C LEU A 193 16.83 4.43 -14.32
N VAL A 194 16.87 5.59 -13.69
CA VAL A 194 18.09 6.31 -13.31
C VAL A 194 18.05 6.53 -11.80
N ALA A 195 19.12 6.11 -11.13
CA ALA A 195 19.32 6.36 -9.71
C ALA A 195 19.65 7.84 -9.44
N GLU A 196 18.94 8.45 -8.51
CA GLU A 196 19.11 9.86 -8.10
C GLU A 196 20.29 10.05 -7.14
N GLY A 197 20.74 8.97 -6.50
CA GLY A 197 21.83 8.97 -5.54
C GLY A 197 21.40 8.40 -4.18
N TRP A 198 22.36 7.81 -3.47
CA TRP A 198 22.14 7.22 -2.17
C TRP A 198 21.95 8.31 -1.10
N THR A 199 20.89 8.18 -0.32
CA THR A 199 20.55 9.05 0.80
C THR A 199 20.24 8.22 2.04
N LEU A 200 20.38 8.83 3.22
CA LEU A 200 20.13 8.15 4.48
C LEU A 200 18.64 8.17 4.82
N ASP A 201 18.07 6.99 5.13
CA ASP A 201 16.74 6.88 5.73
C ASP A 201 16.85 6.93 7.25
N VAL A 202 16.46 8.06 7.83
CA VAL A 202 16.46 8.28 9.29
C VAL A 202 15.13 7.92 9.96
N SER A 203 14.12 7.48 9.22
CA SER A 203 12.76 7.29 9.74
C SER A 203 12.64 6.15 10.77
N GLN A 204 13.55 5.17 10.73
CA GLN A 204 13.45 3.96 11.53
C GLN A 204 14.32 3.95 12.79
N GLY A 205 15.37 4.77 12.85
CA GLY A 205 16.40 4.73 13.90
C GLY A 205 16.42 5.96 14.80
N ASP A 206 17.60 6.23 15.37
CA ASP A 206 17.88 7.48 16.08
C ASP A 206 17.94 8.68 15.11
N ALA A 207 18.34 9.86 15.62
CA ALA A 207 18.47 11.08 14.80
C ALA A 207 19.41 10.94 13.59
N ASN A 208 20.27 9.90 13.56
CA ASN A 208 21.19 9.57 12.48
C ASN A 208 20.84 8.24 11.80
N GLY A 209 19.61 7.73 12.01
CA GLY A 209 19.09 6.51 11.42
C GLY A 209 19.64 5.21 11.99
N TRP A 210 20.42 5.24 13.09
CA TRP A 210 20.97 4.01 13.66
C TRP A 210 19.93 3.22 14.45
N LEU A 211 19.91 1.92 14.18
CA LEU A 211 19.25 0.87 14.94
C LEU A 211 20.31 0.07 15.69
N TYR A 212 20.00 -0.36 16.91
CA TYR A 212 20.95 -0.98 17.83
C TYR A 212 20.49 -2.39 18.24
N ALA A 213 21.42 -3.33 18.38
CA ALA A 213 21.13 -4.70 18.79
C ALA A 213 22.30 -5.33 19.55
N VAL A 214 22.02 -6.41 20.29
CA VAL A 214 23.05 -7.22 20.95
C VAL A 214 23.88 -8.05 19.95
N SER A 215 23.37 -8.24 18.73
CA SER A 215 24.06 -8.94 17.63
C SER A 215 23.45 -8.53 16.28
N PHE A 216 24.09 -8.91 15.17
CA PHE A 216 23.53 -8.68 13.83
C PHE A 216 22.23 -9.49 13.53
N GLN A 217 21.82 -10.38 14.43
CA GLN A 217 20.54 -11.09 14.35
C GLN A 217 19.37 -10.31 14.99
N GLY A 218 19.65 -9.13 15.56
CA GLY A 218 18.64 -8.37 16.31
C GLY A 218 18.40 -8.93 17.72
N PRO A 219 17.25 -8.62 18.35
CA PRO A 219 16.25 -7.65 17.89
C PRO A 219 16.82 -6.22 17.86
N TRP A 220 16.29 -5.39 16.97
CA TRP A 220 16.75 -4.02 16.74
C TRP A 220 15.93 -3.00 17.52
N GLN A 221 16.60 -2.01 18.11
CA GLN A 221 16.00 -0.93 18.90
C GLN A 221 16.40 0.44 18.35
N LYS A 222 15.52 1.43 18.53
CA LYS A 222 15.72 2.80 17.99
C LYS A 222 16.74 3.64 18.75
N SER A 223 17.09 3.24 19.97
CA SER A 223 18.01 3.98 20.83
C SER A 223 19.16 3.10 21.27
N GLU A 224 20.35 3.69 21.39
CA GLU A 224 21.53 2.99 21.91
C GLU A 224 21.29 2.54 23.36
N PHE A 225 21.75 1.35 23.69
CA PHE A 225 21.64 0.77 25.03
C PHE A 225 22.96 0.08 25.41
N THR A 226 23.21 -0.12 26.70
CA THR A 226 24.52 -0.56 27.23
C THR A 226 25.04 -1.87 26.66
N LEU A 227 24.15 -2.80 26.33
CA LEU A 227 24.50 -4.11 25.75
C LEU A 227 24.48 -4.11 24.21
N ALA A 228 24.22 -2.97 23.58
CA ALA A 228 24.25 -2.86 22.13
C ALA A 228 25.69 -3.09 21.66
N THR A 229 25.85 -4.07 20.79
CA THR A 229 27.16 -4.34 20.21
C THR A 229 27.11 -4.34 18.68
N ALA A 230 25.94 -4.43 18.05
CA ALA A 230 25.75 -4.20 16.63
C ALA A 230 24.88 -2.94 16.44
N ARG A 231 25.17 -2.16 15.40
CA ARG A 231 24.25 -1.15 14.91
C ARG A 231 24.15 -1.18 13.39
N ARG A 232 22.99 -0.80 12.86
CA ARG A 232 22.77 -0.66 11.42
C ARG A 232 21.93 0.57 11.07
N ARG A 233 22.09 1.14 9.89
CA ARG A 233 21.23 2.21 9.37
C ARG A 233 20.95 2.01 7.89
N LYS A 234 19.77 2.44 7.43
CA LYS A 234 19.30 2.19 6.07
C LYS A 234 19.71 3.33 5.14
N TRP A 235 20.25 2.95 3.99
CA TRP A 235 20.47 3.84 2.85
C TRP A 235 19.45 3.50 1.76
N ILE A 236 18.92 4.54 1.11
CA ILE A 236 17.95 4.41 0.02
C ILE A 236 18.44 5.18 -1.21
N ASN A 237 18.18 4.64 -2.39
CA ASN A 237 18.45 5.33 -3.66
C ASN A 237 17.19 5.28 -4.52
N ARG A 238 16.64 6.47 -4.75
CA ARG A 238 15.42 6.66 -5.52
C ARG A 238 15.76 6.51 -6.99
N CYS A 239 14.98 5.71 -7.70
CA CYS A 239 15.17 5.47 -9.12
C CYS A 239 13.97 6.02 -9.88
N THR A 240 14.21 6.89 -10.86
CA THR A 240 13.18 7.52 -11.69
C THR A 240 13.42 7.26 -13.16
N ARG A 241 12.36 7.21 -13.96
CA ARG A 241 12.50 7.19 -15.42
C ARG A 241 13.24 8.45 -15.87
N ALA A 242 14.20 8.27 -16.78
CA ALA A 242 14.83 9.41 -17.43
C ALA A 242 13.75 10.29 -18.07
N LYS A 243 13.71 11.57 -17.70
CA LYS A 243 12.83 12.54 -18.36
C LYS A 243 13.21 12.57 -19.84
N ALA A 244 12.26 12.30 -20.73
CA ALA A 244 12.48 12.48 -22.15
C ALA A 244 12.91 13.93 -22.38
N SER A 245 14.08 14.13 -22.99
CA SER A 245 14.56 15.44 -23.40
C SER A 245 13.55 16.00 -24.39
N THR A 246 12.75 16.99 -23.96
CA THR A 246 11.92 17.83 -24.83
C THR A 246 12.78 18.77 -25.65
#